data_AF-A0AB74M802-F1
#
_entry.id   AF-A0AB74M802-F1
#
_cell.length_a   1.000
_cell.length_b   1.000
_cell.length_c   1.000
_cell.angle_alpha   90.00
_cell.angle_beta   90.00
_cell.angle_gamma   90.00
#
_symmetry.space_group_name_H-M   'P 1'
#
loop_
_entity.id
_entity.type
_entity.pdbx_description
1 polymer ?
#
loop_
_entity_poly.entity_id
_entity_poly.type
_entity_poly.pdbx_seq_one_letter_code
_entity_poly.pdbx_strand_id
1 'polypeptide(L)' 'LTARGIKTATITAETSITLDAPKVECTQLLKTKTFELTSGGTMKGNVKHSGGSLESNGITVHTHVHSGVKSGSDTSGGPQ' A
#
# COMPACT_ATOMS: atom_id res chain seq x y z
N LEU A 1 -29.72 -8.32 9.42
CA LEU A 1 -29.06 -9.64 9.53
C LEU A 1 -27.71 -9.44 10.19
N THR A 2 -27.36 -10.26 11.18
CA THR A 2 -26.07 -10.15 11.88
C THR A 2 -25.48 -11.55 12.05
N ALA A 3 -24.23 -11.73 11.67
CA ALA A 3 -23.49 -12.96 11.93
C ALA A 3 -22.43 -12.70 13.02
N ARG A 4 -22.40 -13.53 14.06
CA ARG A 4 -21.49 -13.41 15.22
C ARG A 4 -21.00 -14.80 15.64
N GLY A 5 -19.86 -14.85 16.35
CA GLY A 5 -19.31 -16.10 16.88
C GLY A 5 -18.67 -17.02 15.84
N ILE A 6 -18.44 -16.54 14.61
CA ILE A 6 -17.79 -17.31 13.55
C ILE A 6 -16.32 -17.53 13.92
N LYS A 7 -15.92 -18.79 14.10
CA LYS A 7 -14.50 -19.15 14.31
C LYS A 7 -13.66 -18.90 13.06
N THR A 8 -14.19 -19.25 11.89
CA THR A 8 -13.53 -19.07 10.59
C THR A 8 -14.59 -18.87 9.50
N ALA A 9 -14.37 -17.89 8.62
CA ALA A 9 -15.13 -17.70 7.40
C ALA A 9 -14.20 -17.89 6.20
N THR A 10 -14.65 -18.63 5.19
CA THR A 10 -13.95 -18.79 3.91
C THR A 10 -14.94 -18.48 2.81
N ILE A 11 -14.58 -17.57 1.92
CA ILE A 11 -15.40 -17.16 0.79
C ILE A 11 -14.59 -17.45 -0.46
N THR A 12 -15.04 -18.43 -1.24
CA THR A 12 -14.46 -18.74 -2.55
C THR A 12 -15.46 -18.28 -3.60
N ALA A 13 -15.08 -17.29 -4.39
CA ALA A 13 -15.85 -16.80 -5.52
C ALA A 13 -15.00 -16.95 -6.78
N GLU A 14 -15.59 -17.42 -7.88
CA GLU A 14 -14.90 -17.58 -9.16
C GLU A 14 -14.63 -16.22 -9.82
N THR A 15 -15.54 -15.27 -9.65
CA THR A 15 -15.47 -13.95 -10.30
C THR A 15 -14.99 -12.87 -9.35
N SER A 16 -15.79 -12.53 -8.33
CA SER A 16 -15.49 -11.42 -7.43
C SER A 16 -16.27 -11.50 -6.11
N ILE A 17 -15.79 -10.74 -5.12
CA ILE A 17 -16.50 -10.43 -3.87
C ILE A 17 -16.63 -8.91 -3.81
N THR A 18 -17.85 -8.40 -3.76
CA THR A 18 -18.12 -6.96 -3.57
C THR A 18 -18.62 -6.72 -2.15
N LEU A 19 -17.98 -5.79 -1.44
CA LEU A 19 -18.40 -5.35 -0.11
C LEU A 19 -19.03 -3.95 -0.21
N ASP A 20 -20.33 -3.89 -0.50
CA ASP A 20 -21.08 -2.64 -0.60
C ASP A 20 -21.47 -2.14 0.80
N ALA A 21 -20.58 -1.37 1.41
CA ALA A 21 -20.78 -0.78 2.73
C ALA A 21 -20.00 0.55 2.86
N PRO A 22 -20.51 1.51 3.65
CA PRO A 22 -19.77 2.75 3.93
C PRO A 22 -18.42 2.54 4.63
N LYS A 23 -18.26 1.41 5.33
CA LYS A 23 -17.02 1.05 6.05
C LYS A 23 -16.82 -0.46 6.03
N VAL A 24 -15.63 -0.87 5.61
CA VAL A 24 -15.09 -2.22 5.79
C VAL A 24 -13.89 -2.10 6.73
N GLU A 25 -13.89 -2.86 7.82
CA GLU A 25 -12.85 -2.77 8.84
C GLU A 25 -12.28 -4.15 9.17
N CYS A 26 -10.98 -4.32 8.95
CA CYS A 26 -10.20 -5.43 9.49
C CYS A 26 -9.56 -4.96 10.80
N THR A 27 -9.86 -5.61 11.91
CA THR A 27 -9.38 -5.19 13.24
C THR A 27 -7.93 -5.57 13.52
N GLN A 28 -7.32 -6.37 12.65
CA GLN A 28 -5.94 -6.83 12.74
C GLN A 28 -5.29 -6.77 11.34
N LEU A 29 -4.57 -7.83 10.93
CA LEU A 29 -3.89 -7.88 9.64
C LEU A 29 -4.85 -8.07 8.46
N LEU A 30 -4.77 -7.19 7.47
CA LEU A 30 -5.27 -7.42 6.11
C LEU A 30 -4.11 -7.91 5.23
N LYS A 31 -4.21 -9.12 4.67
CA LYS A 31 -3.26 -9.66 3.70
C LYS A 31 -3.94 -9.74 2.34
N THR A 32 -3.36 -9.08 1.34
CA THR A 32 -3.82 -9.10 -0.06
C THR A 32 -2.63 -9.29 -1.00
N LYS A 33 -2.89 -9.75 -2.23
CA LYS A 33 -1.86 -9.91 -3.27
C LYS A 33 -1.55 -8.57 -3.96
N THR A 34 -2.57 -7.78 -4.25
CA THR A 34 -2.50 -6.45 -4.84
C THR A 34 -3.48 -5.52 -4.11
N PHE A 35 -3.26 -4.21 -4.21
CA PHE A 35 -4.09 -3.21 -3.54
C PHE A 35 -4.24 -1.96 -4.40
N GLU A 36 -5.45 -1.40 -4.45
CA GLU A 36 -5.80 -0.19 -5.20
C GLU A 36 -6.58 0.76 -4.30
N LEU A 37 -6.20 2.05 -4.30
CA LEU A 37 -6.90 3.14 -3.61
C LEU A 37 -7.36 4.16 -4.66
N THR A 38 -8.67 4.31 -4.84
CA THR A 38 -9.22 5.20 -5.88
C THR A 38 -9.42 6.64 -5.42
N SER A 39 -9.61 6.85 -4.11
CA SER A 39 -9.98 8.15 -3.52
C SER A 39 -9.05 8.56 -2.38
N GLY A 40 -7.81 8.07 -2.39
CA GLY A 40 -6.81 8.33 -1.36
C GLY A 40 -7.07 7.61 -0.03
N GLY A 41 -6.34 8.01 1.01
CA GLY A 41 -6.43 7.42 2.34
C GLY A 41 -5.29 7.87 3.26
N THR A 42 -5.20 7.28 4.45
CA THR A 42 -4.10 7.52 5.39
C THR A 42 -3.45 6.20 5.79
N MET A 43 -2.12 6.17 5.87
CA MET A 43 -1.35 5.06 6.43
C MET A 43 -0.63 5.56 7.68
N LYS A 44 -0.68 4.78 8.78
CA LYS A 44 -0.04 5.11 10.04
C LYS A 44 0.81 3.94 10.53
N GLY A 45 1.93 4.26 11.18
CA GLY A 45 2.92 3.28 11.63
C GLY A 45 4.01 3.04 10.59
N ASN A 46 4.89 2.08 10.89
CA ASN A 46 6.01 1.74 10.00
C ASN A 46 5.52 0.94 8.79
N VAL A 47 5.79 1.45 7.59
CA VAL A 47 5.50 0.77 6.33
C VAL A 47 6.82 0.32 5.70
N LYS A 48 6.99 -0.98 5.51
CA LYS A 48 8.14 -1.55 4.81
C LYS A 48 7.71 -1.99 3.42
N HIS A 49 8.33 -1.41 2.40
CA HIS A 49 8.14 -1.79 1.01
C HIS A 49 9.44 -2.39 0.46
N SER A 50 9.34 -3.53 -0.21
CA SER A 50 10.46 -4.22 -0.85
C SER A 50 9.94 -5.10 -2.00
N GLY A 51 10.84 -5.60 -2.85
CA GLY A 51 10.47 -6.47 -3.97
C GLY A 51 9.80 -5.75 -5.14
N GLY A 52 10.05 -4.44 -5.31
CA GLY A 52 9.50 -3.62 -6.39
C GLY A 52 9.85 -2.13 -6.21
N SER A 53 9.13 -1.25 -6.91
CA SER A 53 9.22 0.21 -6.78
C SER A 53 7.99 0.79 -6.08
N LEU A 54 8.23 1.68 -5.12
CA LEU A 54 7.21 2.58 -4.59
C LEU A 54 7.36 3.90 -5.32
N GLU A 55 6.39 4.22 -6.17
CA GLU A 55 6.40 5.41 -7.03
C GLU A 55 5.25 6.35 -6.66
N SER A 56 5.51 7.66 -6.73
CA SER A 56 4.50 8.70 -6.64
C SER A 56 4.69 9.70 -7.77
N ASN A 57 3.71 9.82 -8.66
CA ASN A 57 3.73 10.72 -9.82
C ASN A 57 4.99 10.56 -10.70
N GLY A 58 5.40 9.33 -11.01
CA GLY A 58 6.60 9.07 -11.83
C GLY A 58 7.92 9.07 -11.05
N ILE A 59 7.92 9.40 -9.75
CA ILE A 59 9.13 9.46 -8.92
C ILE A 59 9.22 8.24 -8.00
N THR A 60 10.23 7.40 -8.24
CA THR A 60 10.49 6.22 -7.42
C THR A 60 11.25 6.60 -6.14
N VAL A 61 10.64 6.31 -4.99
CA VAL A 61 11.13 6.77 -3.68
C VAL A 61 12.57 6.34 -3.40
N HIS A 62 12.93 5.08 -3.68
CA HIS A 62 14.24 4.54 -3.32
C HIS A 62 15.37 4.85 -4.32
N THR A 63 15.07 5.50 -5.44
CA THR A 63 16.07 5.83 -6.50
C THR A 63 15.98 7.27 -7.00
N HIS A 64 15.17 8.12 -6.36
CA HIS A 64 14.94 9.47 -6.86
C HIS A 64 16.22 10.32 -6.83
N VAL A 65 16.37 11.16 -7.86
CA VAL A 65 17.48 12.08 -8.03
C VAL A 65 16.95 13.49 -8.26
N HIS A 66 17.76 14.51 -7.99
CA HIS A 66 17.39 15.92 -8.22
C HIS A 66 18.23 16.51 -9.35
N SER A 67 17.58 17.13 -10.34
CA SER A 67 18.24 17.89 -11.41
C SER A 67 18.43 19.37 -11.03
N GLY A 68 19.39 20.07 -11.65
CA GLY A 68 19.57 21.51 -11.47
C GLY A 68 20.36 21.91 -10.21
N VAL A 69 20.97 20.94 -9.53
CA VAL A 69 21.88 21.15 -8.40
C VAL A 69 23.26 20.60 -8.73
N LYS A 70 24.32 21.28 -8.29
CA LYS A 70 25.69 20.79 -8.46
C LYS A 70 25.91 19.63 -7.48
N SER A 71 26.26 18.45 -8.00
CA SER A 71 26.65 17.32 -7.15
C SER A 71 27.85 17.71 -6.28
N GLY A 72 27.76 17.46 -4.98
CA GLY A 72 28.90 17.59 -4.06
C GLY A 72 29.96 16.51 -4.34
N SER A 73 31.12 16.64 -3.70
CA SER A 73 32.18 15.61 -3.70
C SER A 73 31.82 14.36 -2.88
N ASP A 74 30.76 14.44 -2.08
CA ASP A 74 30.23 13.37 -1.22
C ASP A 74 28.85 12.91 -1.73
N THR A 75 28.02 12.26 -0.89
CA THR A 75 26.81 11.49 -1.27
C THR A 75 25.99 12.05 -2.45
N SER A 76 25.80 11.21 -3.47
CA SER A 76 25.71 11.60 -4.89
C SER A 76 24.35 11.38 -5.58
N GLY A 77 23.25 11.70 -4.91
CA GLY A 77 21.98 11.87 -5.65
C GLY A 77 21.08 10.65 -5.71
N GLY A 78 21.00 9.89 -4.62
CA GLY A 78 19.91 8.98 -4.30
C GLY A 78 19.72 8.88 -2.77
N PRO A 79 18.61 8.32 -2.29
CA PRO A 79 18.40 8.07 -0.86
C PRO A 79 19.43 7.09 -0.28
N GLN A 80 19.76 7.26 1.01
CA GLN A 80 20.53 6.29 1.80
C GLN A 80 19.64 5.33 2.57
#